data_AF-A0ABD6A1W6-F1
#
_entry.id   AF-A0ABD6A1W6-F1
#
_cell.length_a   1.000
_cell.length_b   1.000
_cell.length_c   1.000
_cell.angle_alpha   90.00
_cell.angle_beta   90.00
_cell.angle_gamma   90.00
#
_symmetry.space_group_name_H-M   'P 1'
#
loop_
_entity.id
_entity.type
_entity.pdbx_description
1 polymer ?
#
loop_
_entity_poly.entity_id
_entity_poly.type
_entity_poly.pdbx_seq_one_letter_code
_entity_poly.pdbx_strand_id
1 'polypeptide(L)'
;MIEDEAAAVEERIDLYVTIRSLFRDRPFDEAELGRRLVERGEHGHVSAPGEPDASLSWLVEAAVLGTDTEGFRVIADPDEAAERLAAAGDLPVETVRRRLLSALAAGDKDEEPRTLVRDDDTYAVVELGADEAVETALDRVHTAVTESDYRGVAVTTPGTNANRAQQLADRLVADGPWSKAGSTVAEGDDPDGELVFRLYLDC
;
A
#
# COMPACT_ATOMS: atom_id res chain seq x y z
N MET A 1 22.95 -11.17 -18.30
CA MET A 1 22.80 -9.75 -18.71
C MET A 1 21.34 -9.31 -18.76
N ILE A 2 20.38 -10.17 -19.07
CA ILE A 2 18.94 -9.83 -19.05
C ILE A 2 18.36 -9.81 -17.61
N GLU A 3 18.90 -10.65 -16.72
CA GLU A 3 18.42 -10.76 -15.32
C GLU A 3 18.72 -9.50 -14.47
N ASP A 4 19.88 -8.86 -14.66
CA ASP A 4 20.23 -7.58 -14.01
C ASP A 4 19.31 -6.43 -14.43
N GLU A 5 18.92 -6.39 -15.71
CA GLU A 5 18.11 -5.30 -16.25
C GLU A 5 16.65 -5.40 -15.79
N ALA A 6 16.10 -6.63 -15.73
CA ALA A 6 14.78 -6.88 -15.19
C ALA A 6 14.70 -6.52 -13.70
N ALA A 7 15.70 -6.93 -12.89
CA ALA A 7 15.78 -6.56 -11.48
C ALA A 7 15.84 -5.03 -11.28
N ALA A 8 16.62 -4.33 -12.10
CA ALA A 8 16.70 -2.87 -12.04
C ALA A 8 15.39 -2.18 -12.45
N VAL A 9 14.61 -2.74 -13.38
CA VAL A 9 13.27 -2.21 -13.71
C VAL A 9 12.29 -2.45 -12.55
N GLU A 10 12.39 -3.61 -11.90
CA GLU A 10 11.59 -3.93 -10.72
C GLU A 10 11.82 -2.95 -9.57
N GLU A 11 13.08 -2.67 -9.23
CA GLU A 11 13.42 -1.69 -8.19
C GLU A 11 12.91 -0.28 -8.52
N ARG A 12 12.89 0.11 -9.81
CA ARG A 12 12.33 1.39 -10.26
C ARG A 12 10.82 1.45 -10.15
N ILE A 13 10.13 0.33 -10.38
CA ILE A 13 8.68 0.23 -10.16
C ILE A 13 8.36 0.39 -8.68
N ASP A 14 9.11 -0.29 -7.81
CA ASP A 14 8.93 -0.17 -6.35
C ASP A 14 9.21 1.26 -5.89
N LEU A 15 10.29 1.90 -6.39
CA LEU A 15 10.57 3.32 -6.12
C LEU A 15 9.43 4.26 -6.57
N TYR A 16 8.85 4.03 -7.74
CA TYR A 16 7.70 4.82 -8.21
C TYR A 16 6.50 4.71 -7.27
N VAL A 17 6.22 3.50 -6.77
CA VAL A 17 5.12 3.26 -5.82
C VAL A 17 5.37 4.02 -4.52
N THR A 18 6.59 3.95 -3.97
CA THR A 18 6.95 4.69 -2.75
C THR A 18 6.86 6.20 -2.95
N ILE A 19 7.35 6.73 -4.08
CA ILE A 19 7.22 8.14 -4.43
C ILE A 19 5.76 8.56 -4.52
N ARG A 20 4.91 7.75 -5.17
CA ARG A 20 3.48 8.05 -5.29
C ARG A 20 2.79 8.03 -3.94
N SER A 21 3.11 7.08 -3.06
CA SER A 21 2.56 7.03 -1.70
C SER A 21 2.91 8.30 -0.90
N LEU A 22 4.13 8.79 -1.02
CA LEU A 22 4.62 9.91 -0.21
C LEU A 22 4.29 11.31 -0.77
N PHE A 23 4.19 11.42 -2.10
CA PHE A 23 4.20 12.72 -2.79
C PHE A 23 3.13 12.83 -3.89
N ARG A 24 2.09 11.99 -3.88
CA ARG A 24 1.02 11.99 -4.90
C ARG A 24 0.56 13.38 -5.33
N ASP A 25 0.27 14.24 -4.37
CA ASP A 25 -0.41 15.53 -4.59
C ASP A 25 0.52 16.74 -4.45
N ARG A 26 1.83 16.53 -4.31
CA ARG A 26 2.78 17.63 -4.10
C ARG A 26 4.16 17.38 -4.74
N PRO A 27 4.90 18.43 -5.11
CA PRO A 27 6.27 18.26 -5.57
C PRO A 27 7.20 17.83 -4.43
N PHE A 28 8.34 17.24 -4.79
CA PHE A 28 9.39 16.83 -3.87
C PHE A 28 10.78 17.01 -4.49
N ASP A 29 11.80 17.10 -3.63
CA ASP A 29 13.20 17.08 -4.05
C ASP A 29 13.89 15.79 -3.61
N GLU A 30 15.07 15.51 -4.18
CA GLU A 30 15.86 14.31 -3.86
C GLU A 30 16.24 14.21 -2.38
N ALA A 31 16.50 15.34 -1.72
CA ALA A 31 16.89 15.35 -0.32
C ALA A 31 15.71 15.01 0.59
N GLU A 32 14.50 15.46 0.24
CA GLU A 32 13.27 15.07 0.91
C GLU A 32 12.95 13.59 0.69
N LEU A 33 13.05 13.09 -0.55
CA LEU A 33 12.86 11.67 -0.87
C LEU A 33 13.84 10.80 -0.08
N GLY A 34 15.14 11.13 -0.11
CA GLY A 34 16.16 10.38 0.62
C GLY A 34 15.90 10.34 2.13
N ARG A 35 15.44 11.45 2.73
CA ARG A 35 15.06 11.48 4.15
C ARG A 35 13.90 10.53 4.44
N ARG A 36 12.83 10.57 3.63
CA ARG A 36 11.65 9.72 3.84
C ARG A 36 11.97 8.24 3.69
N LEU A 37 12.81 7.88 2.72
CA LEU A 37 13.25 6.48 2.53
C LEU A 37 14.06 5.97 3.73
N VAL A 38 14.88 6.82 4.35
CA VAL A 38 15.59 6.47 5.59
C VAL A 38 14.62 6.31 6.76
N GLU A 39 13.65 7.22 6.91
CA GLU A 39 12.63 7.16 7.98
C GLU A 39 11.78 5.88 7.92
N ARG A 40 11.48 5.38 6.72
CA ARG A 40 10.72 4.13 6.51
C ARG A 40 11.58 2.86 6.50
N GLY A 41 12.90 2.97 6.69
CA GLY A 41 13.80 1.82 6.55
C GLY A 41 13.98 1.31 5.11
N GLU A 42 13.35 1.96 4.14
CA GLU A 42 13.31 1.69 2.70
C GLU A 42 14.56 2.19 1.93
N HIS A 43 15.62 2.57 2.64
CA HIS A 43 16.89 3.02 2.07
C HIS A 43 17.54 2.04 1.07
N GLY A 44 17.15 0.77 1.08
CA GLY A 44 17.58 -0.25 0.10
C GLY A 44 17.14 0.05 -1.34
N HIS A 45 16.07 0.84 -1.55
CA HIS A 45 15.63 1.29 -2.89
C HIS A 45 16.60 2.31 -3.53
N VAL A 46 17.60 2.76 -2.78
CA VAL A 46 18.65 3.68 -3.25
C VAL A 46 19.99 3.11 -2.78
N SER A 47 20.38 1.99 -3.40
CA SER A 47 21.49 1.13 -2.93
C SER A 47 22.89 1.78 -2.94
N ALA A 48 23.08 2.99 -3.47
CA ALA A 48 24.31 3.74 -3.29
C ALA A 48 24.12 5.27 -3.29
N PRO A 49 24.99 6.01 -2.59
CA PRO A 49 25.07 7.47 -2.73
C PRO A 49 25.34 7.85 -4.19
N GLY A 50 24.34 8.43 -4.86
CA GLY A 50 24.36 8.82 -6.27
C GLY A 50 23.40 8.05 -7.19
N GLU A 51 22.74 7.00 -6.70
CA GLU A 51 21.73 6.23 -7.47
C GLU A 51 20.28 6.75 -7.51
N PRO A 52 19.79 7.67 -6.63
CA PRO A 52 18.42 8.17 -6.79
C PRO A 52 18.29 8.96 -8.10
N ASP A 53 19.37 9.59 -8.56
CA ASP A 53 19.41 10.40 -9.78
C ASP A 53 19.13 9.57 -11.06
N ALA A 54 19.74 8.37 -11.18
CA ALA A 54 19.55 7.51 -12.35
C ALA A 54 18.16 6.88 -12.39
N SER A 55 17.63 6.46 -11.25
CA SER A 55 16.27 5.89 -11.17
C SER A 55 15.19 6.96 -11.33
N LEU A 56 15.36 8.15 -10.76
CA LEU A 56 14.46 9.29 -10.98
C LEU A 56 14.51 9.77 -12.42
N SER A 57 15.69 9.86 -13.03
CA SER A 57 15.85 10.20 -14.45
C SER A 57 15.10 9.21 -15.34
N TRP A 58 15.25 7.91 -15.08
CA TRP A 58 14.52 6.89 -15.84
C TRP A 58 13.00 7.00 -15.66
N LEU A 59 12.51 7.31 -14.46
CA LEU A 59 11.08 7.53 -14.20
C LEU A 59 10.54 8.80 -14.88
N VAL A 60 11.38 9.82 -15.05
CA VAL A 60 11.06 11.01 -15.84
C VAL A 60 11.05 10.69 -17.34
N GLU A 61 12.02 9.93 -17.83
CA GLU A 61 12.07 9.47 -19.23
C GLU A 61 10.88 8.57 -19.58
N ALA A 62 10.45 7.73 -18.63
CA ALA A 62 9.22 6.95 -18.73
C ALA A 62 7.94 7.81 -18.62
N ALA A 63 8.05 9.11 -18.38
CA ALA A 63 6.92 10.04 -18.24
C ALA A 63 5.88 9.62 -17.18
N VAL A 64 6.35 9.02 -16.08
CA VAL A 64 5.54 8.80 -14.88
C VAL A 64 5.83 9.84 -13.79
N LEU A 65 7.02 10.45 -13.86
CA LEU A 65 7.36 11.67 -13.15
C LEU A 65 7.56 12.83 -14.13
N GLY A 66 7.20 14.03 -13.69
CA GLY A 66 7.57 15.29 -14.32
C GLY A 66 8.62 16.01 -13.50
N THR A 67 9.35 16.91 -14.13
CA THR A 67 10.27 17.84 -13.46
C THR A 67 9.83 19.28 -13.75
N ASP A 68 9.80 20.09 -12.70
CA ASP A 68 9.50 21.50 -12.79
C ASP A 68 10.41 22.30 -11.83
N THR A 69 10.21 23.61 -11.73
CA THR A 69 11.07 24.47 -10.88
C THR A 69 10.95 24.17 -9.39
N GLU A 70 9.90 23.47 -8.97
CA GLU A 70 9.64 23.07 -7.58
C GLU A 70 10.20 21.66 -7.25
N GLY A 71 10.69 20.93 -8.25
CA GLY A 71 11.28 19.59 -8.09
C GLY A 71 10.62 18.54 -8.99
N PHE A 72 10.50 17.32 -8.49
CA PHE A 72 9.84 16.20 -9.15
C PHE A 72 8.36 16.14 -8.75
N ARG A 73 7.50 15.67 -9.66
CA ARG A 73 6.07 15.51 -9.42
C ARG A 73 5.55 14.23 -10.07
N VAL A 74 4.63 13.53 -9.43
CA VAL A 74 3.91 12.40 -10.03
C VAL A 74 2.93 12.94 -11.07
N ILE A 75 3.01 12.44 -12.31
CA ILE A 75 2.17 12.91 -13.42
C ILE A 75 1.32 11.82 -14.07
N ALA A 76 1.52 10.55 -13.70
CA ALA A 76 0.77 9.43 -14.21
C ALA A 76 -0.05 8.75 -13.10
N ASP A 77 -1.29 8.40 -13.39
CA ASP A 77 -2.09 7.52 -12.54
C ASP A 77 -1.64 6.05 -12.71
N PRO A 78 -1.98 5.12 -11.78
CA PRO A 78 -1.43 3.76 -11.77
C PRO A 78 -1.61 2.98 -13.08
N ASP A 79 -2.76 3.09 -13.74
CA ASP A 79 -2.99 2.43 -15.03
C ASP A 79 -2.12 2.99 -16.14
N GLU A 80 -1.98 4.32 -16.19
CA GLU A 80 -1.17 5.02 -17.19
C GLU A 80 0.33 4.78 -16.94
N ALA A 81 0.74 4.76 -15.67
CA ALA A 81 2.08 4.40 -15.26
C ALA A 81 2.43 2.96 -15.64
N ALA A 82 1.48 2.02 -15.53
CA ALA A 82 1.70 0.63 -15.93
C ALA A 82 2.06 0.51 -17.40
N GLU A 83 1.34 1.21 -18.28
CA GLU A 83 1.61 1.22 -19.72
C GLU A 83 2.97 1.84 -20.03
N ARG A 84 3.29 2.96 -19.39
CA ARG A 84 4.52 3.71 -19.63
C ARG A 84 5.78 3.02 -19.11
N LEU A 85 5.72 2.46 -17.90
CA LEU A 85 6.82 1.71 -17.29
C LEU A 85 7.07 0.40 -18.04
N ALA A 86 6.01 -0.27 -18.50
CA ALA A 86 6.13 -1.45 -19.34
C ALA A 86 6.82 -1.14 -20.68
N ALA A 87 6.44 -0.03 -21.32
CA ALA A 87 7.10 0.42 -22.55
C ALA A 87 8.57 0.81 -22.32
N ALA A 88 8.88 1.48 -21.22
CA ALA A 88 10.24 1.92 -20.89
C ALA A 88 11.17 0.76 -20.49
N GLY A 89 10.62 -0.30 -19.89
CA GLY A 89 11.37 -1.48 -19.45
C GLY A 89 11.34 -2.68 -20.40
N ASP A 90 10.70 -2.55 -21.58
CA ASP A 90 10.44 -3.67 -22.51
C ASP A 90 9.76 -4.88 -21.82
N LEU A 91 8.83 -4.60 -20.90
CA LEU A 91 8.11 -5.62 -20.14
C LEU A 91 6.64 -5.74 -20.61
N PRO A 92 6.00 -6.91 -20.42
CA PRO A 92 4.57 -7.03 -20.65
C PRO A 92 3.78 -6.09 -19.70
N VAL A 93 2.87 -5.28 -20.27
CA VAL A 93 2.03 -4.33 -19.51
C VAL A 93 1.30 -5.00 -18.35
N GLU A 94 0.77 -6.21 -18.56
CA GLU A 94 0.03 -6.93 -17.52
C GLU A 94 0.92 -7.36 -16.34
N THR A 95 2.21 -7.64 -16.60
CA THR A 95 3.19 -7.92 -15.55
C THR A 95 3.43 -6.69 -14.69
N VAL A 96 3.66 -5.54 -15.33
CA VAL A 96 3.91 -4.27 -14.63
C VAL A 96 2.67 -3.80 -13.88
N ARG A 97 1.48 -3.89 -14.50
CA ARG A 97 0.19 -3.56 -13.86
C ARG A 97 -0.03 -4.40 -12.60
N ARG A 98 0.16 -5.72 -12.69
CA ARG A 98 -0.01 -6.62 -11.54
C ARG A 98 0.95 -6.24 -10.40
N ARG A 99 2.19 -5.90 -10.73
CA ARG A 99 3.18 -5.49 -9.73
C ARG A 99 2.82 -4.15 -9.10
N LEU A 100 2.48 -3.13 -9.89
CA LEU A 100 2.04 -1.83 -9.39
C LEU A 100 0.86 -1.96 -8.44
N LEU A 101 -0.17 -2.75 -8.81
CA LEU A 101 -1.32 -2.98 -7.95
C LEU A 101 -0.95 -3.71 -6.66
N SER A 102 -0.08 -4.73 -6.76
CA SER A 102 0.40 -5.48 -5.58
C SER A 102 1.24 -4.62 -4.64
N ALA A 103 2.09 -3.76 -5.20
CA ALA A 103 2.98 -2.88 -4.45
C ALA A 103 2.20 -1.70 -3.84
N LEU A 104 1.22 -1.14 -4.55
CA LEU A 104 0.32 -0.13 -3.98
C LEU A 104 -0.49 -0.71 -2.81
N ALA A 105 -1.01 -1.93 -2.94
CA ALA A 105 -1.68 -2.64 -1.84
C ALA A 105 -0.73 -3.02 -0.68
N ALA A 106 0.59 -3.04 -0.93
CA ALA A 106 1.60 -3.27 0.09
C ALA A 106 2.12 -1.97 0.73
N GLY A 107 2.16 -0.84 0.01
CA GLY A 107 2.61 0.46 0.52
C GLY A 107 1.64 1.09 1.53
N ASP A 108 0.38 0.65 1.54
CA ASP A 108 -0.59 0.88 2.63
C ASP A 108 -0.26 0.10 3.91
N LYS A 109 0.75 -0.79 3.91
CA LYS A 109 1.17 -1.57 5.10
C LYS A 109 2.22 -0.87 5.97
N ASP A 110 2.82 0.23 5.47
CA ASP A 110 3.86 1.01 6.17
C ASP A 110 3.34 2.37 6.67
N GLU A 111 2.03 2.59 6.71
CA GLU A 111 1.46 3.51 7.70
C GLU A 111 1.54 2.79 9.05
N GLU A 112 1.89 3.50 10.13
CA GLU A 112 1.69 2.97 11.49
C GLU A 112 0.32 2.28 11.52
N PRO A 113 0.21 1.02 11.99
CA PRO A 113 -1.03 0.26 11.90
C PRO A 113 -2.13 1.14 12.44
N ARG A 114 -3.03 1.59 11.55
CA ARG A 114 -4.12 2.49 11.95
C ARG A 114 -4.81 1.81 13.12
N THR A 115 -4.99 2.51 14.23
CA THR A 115 -5.60 1.93 15.42
C THR A 115 -7.02 2.45 15.55
N LEU A 116 -7.94 1.56 15.95
CA LEU A 116 -9.28 1.95 16.35
C LEU A 116 -9.48 1.62 17.82
N VAL A 117 -9.88 2.62 18.60
CA VAL A 117 -10.27 2.43 19.99
C VAL A 117 -11.77 2.14 20.04
N ARG A 118 -12.14 1.06 20.73
CA ARG A 118 -13.51 0.69 21.01
C ARG A 118 -13.59 0.20 22.44
N ASP A 119 -14.53 0.76 23.22
CA ASP A 119 -14.79 0.32 24.61
C ASP A 119 -13.50 0.28 25.47
N ASP A 120 -12.62 1.29 25.30
CA ASP A 120 -11.27 1.42 25.93
C ASP A 120 -10.22 0.39 25.47
N ASP A 121 -10.56 -0.53 24.58
CA ASP A 121 -9.65 -1.48 23.95
C ASP A 121 -9.12 -0.96 22.59
N THR A 122 -7.86 -1.25 22.28
CA THR A 122 -7.23 -0.83 21.02
C THR A 122 -7.14 -2.00 20.05
N TYR A 123 -7.61 -1.78 18.82
CA TYR A 123 -7.61 -2.75 17.73
C TYR A 123 -6.72 -2.27 16.58
N ALA A 124 -5.96 -3.19 15.97
CA ALA A 124 -5.24 -2.92 14.73
C ALA A 124 -6.22 -2.92 13.55
N VAL A 125 -6.16 -1.91 12.68
CA VAL A 125 -7.02 -1.82 11.50
C VAL A 125 -6.43 -2.66 10.37
N VAL A 126 -7.29 -3.44 9.72
CA VAL A 126 -6.98 -4.15 8.48
C VAL A 126 -8.00 -3.75 7.43
N GLU A 127 -7.56 -2.97 6.45
CA GLU A 127 -8.44 -2.52 5.36
C GLU A 127 -8.57 -3.61 4.31
N LEU A 128 -9.80 -4.05 4.06
CA LEU A 128 -10.14 -5.04 3.05
C LEU A 128 -10.56 -4.34 1.76
N GLY A 129 -9.74 -4.50 0.72
CA GLY A 129 -10.00 -3.95 -0.60
C GLY A 129 -11.23 -4.56 -1.27
N ALA A 130 -11.88 -3.79 -2.15
CA ALA A 130 -13.11 -4.22 -2.83
C ALA A 130 -12.94 -5.47 -3.71
N ASP A 131 -11.74 -5.76 -4.18
CA ASP A 131 -11.43 -6.92 -5.03
C ASP A 131 -10.42 -7.87 -4.40
N GLU A 132 -10.13 -7.70 -3.11
CA GLU A 132 -9.12 -8.50 -2.43
C GLU A 132 -9.60 -9.92 -2.13
N ALA A 133 -8.69 -10.89 -2.31
CA ALA A 133 -8.93 -12.27 -1.91
C ALA A 133 -8.88 -12.41 -0.38
N VAL A 134 -9.82 -13.18 0.19
CA VAL A 134 -9.90 -13.44 1.64
C VAL A 134 -8.60 -14.03 2.19
N GLU A 135 -7.91 -14.89 1.41
CA GLU A 135 -6.64 -15.50 1.82
C GLU A 135 -5.51 -14.48 2.00
N THR A 136 -5.46 -13.46 1.14
CA THR A 136 -4.49 -12.35 1.28
C THR A 136 -4.77 -11.51 2.51
N ALA A 137 -6.06 -11.31 2.84
CA ALA A 137 -6.46 -10.58 4.04
C ALA A 137 -6.17 -11.35 5.34
N LEU A 138 -6.27 -12.70 5.33
CA LEU A 138 -5.96 -13.54 6.50
C LEU A 138 -4.52 -13.37 6.97
N ASP A 139 -3.56 -13.41 6.04
CA ASP A 139 -2.13 -13.25 6.35
C ASP A 139 -1.87 -11.91 7.05
N ARG A 140 -2.47 -10.84 6.52
CA ARG A 140 -2.38 -9.49 7.11
C ARG A 140 -2.99 -9.40 8.50
N VAL A 141 -4.13 -10.05 8.74
CA VAL A 141 -4.75 -10.11 10.08
C VAL A 141 -3.81 -10.76 11.10
N HIS A 142 -3.14 -11.85 10.73
CA HIS A 142 -2.20 -12.51 11.62
C HIS A 142 -0.96 -11.65 11.89
N THR A 143 -0.39 -10.99 10.88
CA THR A 143 0.73 -10.07 11.07
C THR A 143 0.35 -8.90 11.99
N ALA A 144 -0.84 -8.32 11.83
CA ALA A 144 -1.25 -7.10 12.54
C ALA A 144 -1.27 -7.23 14.07
N VAL A 145 -1.52 -8.43 14.60
CA VAL A 145 -1.60 -8.68 16.06
C VAL A 145 -0.35 -9.35 16.63
N THR A 146 0.60 -9.79 15.79
CA THR A 146 1.78 -10.53 16.26
C THR A 146 2.80 -9.61 16.94
N GLU A 147 2.79 -8.31 16.63
CA GLU A 147 3.85 -7.37 17.01
C GLU A 147 3.40 -6.28 18.01
N SER A 148 2.20 -6.38 18.61
CA SER A 148 1.65 -5.29 19.44
C SER A 148 0.61 -5.77 20.47
N ASP A 149 0.44 -5.01 21.58
CA ASP A 149 -0.53 -5.25 22.67
C ASP A 149 -1.98 -4.92 22.29
N TYR A 150 -2.43 -5.30 21.09
CA TYR A 150 -3.81 -5.07 20.66
C TYR A 150 -4.76 -6.11 21.24
N ARG A 151 -6.01 -5.69 21.48
CA ARG A 151 -7.12 -6.58 21.82
C ARG A 151 -7.47 -7.52 20.66
N GLY A 152 -7.21 -7.09 19.44
CA GLY A 152 -7.41 -7.85 18.21
C GLY A 152 -7.40 -6.94 16.98
N VAL A 153 -8.19 -7.26 15.95
CA VAL A 153 -8.26 -6.49 14.69
C VAL A 153 -9.63 -5.87 14.44
N ALA A 154 -9.63 -4.72 13.78
CA ALA A 154 -10.79 -4.08 13.19
C ALA A 154 -10.66 -4.16 11.66
N VAL A 155 -11.43 -5.06 11.05
CA VAL A 155 -11.49 -5.18 9.59
C VAL A 155 -12.39 -4.06 9.05
N THR A 156 -11.83 -3.15 8.25
CA THR A 156 -12.57 -2.04 7.64
C THR A 156 -12.75 -2.29 6.15
N THR A 157 -13.92 -1.96 5.61
CA THR A 157 -14.20 -2.12 4.17
C THR A 157 -15.37 -1.21 3.77
N PRO A 158 -15.48 -0.80 2.50
CA PRO A 158 -16.69 -0.12 2.03
C PRO A 158 -17.94 -0.96 2.33
N GLY A 159 -19.06 -0.32 2.69
CA GLY A 159 -20.28 -1.02 3.10
C GLY A 159 -20.80 -2.03 2.09
N THR A 160 -20.55 -1.79 0.80
CA THR A 160 -20.83 -2.73 -0.30
C THR A 160 -20.10 -4.07 -0.18
N ASN A 161 -19.00 -4.12 0.57
CA ASN A 161 -18.13 -5.29 0.77
C ASN A 161 -18.25 -5.93 2.16
N ALA A 162 -19.22 -5.52 2.99
CA ALA A 162 -19.41 -6.05 4.35
C ALA A 162 -19.52 -7.59 4.41
N ASN A 163 -20.10 -8.22 3.38
CA ASN A 163 -20.20 -9.68 3.29
C ASN A 163 -18.82 -10.37 3.22
N ARG A 164 -17.82 -9.75 2.58
CA ARG A 164 -16.47 -10.32 2.54
C ARG A 164 -15.78 -10.21 3.90
N ALA A 165 -15.95 -9.11 4.61
CA ALA A 165 -15.45 -8.98 5.98
C ALA A 165 -16.05 -10.05 6.90
N GLN A 166 -17.34 -10.38 6.73
CA GLN A 166 -17.97 -11.48 7.46
C GLN A 166 -17.36 -12.85 7.11
N GLN A 167 -17.13 -13.13 5.83
CA GLN A 167 -16.49 -14.39 5.40
C GLN A 167 -15.08 -14.55 5.95
N LEU A 168 -14.29 -13.47 5.95
CA LEU A 168 -12.96 -13.44 6.56
C LEU A 168 -13.03 -13.78 8.05
N ALA A 169 -13.94 -13.14 8.78
CA ALA A 169 -14.14 -13.39 10.21
C ALA A 169 -14.62 -14.82 10.50
N ASP A 170 -15.56 -15.36 9.70
CA ASP A 170 -16.02 -16.74 9.86
C ASP A 170 -14.88 -17.74 9.68
N ARG A 171 -13.94 -17.45 8.77
CA ARG A 171 -12.75 -18.26 8.56
C ARG A 171 -11.80 -18.20 9.77
N LEU A 172 -11.47 -16.99 10.23
CA LEU A 172 -10.61 -16.78 11.41
C LEU A 172 -11.18 -17.45 12.67
N VAL A 173 -12.49 -17.36 12.89
CA VAL A 173 -13.16 -18.02 14.02
C VAL A 173 -13.12 -19.54 13.88
N ALA A 174 -13.29 -20.07 12.66
CA ALA A 174 -13.24 -21.51 12.41
C ALA A 174 -11.83 -22.09 12.61
N ASP A 175 -10.79 -21.33 12.25
CA ASP A 175 -9.39 -21.72 12.43
C ASP A 175 -8.85 -21.39 13.84
N GLY A 176 -9.56 -20.56 14.62
CA GLY A 176 -9.19 -20.11 15.97
C GLY A 176 -7.94 -19.20 15.98
N PRO A 177 -7.61 -18.50 17.08
CA PRO A 177 -8.35 -18.33 18.35
C PRO A 177 -9.40 -17.21 18.35
N TRP A 178 -9.80 -16.73 17.17
CA TRP A 178 -10.56 -15.48 17.03
C TRP A 178 -12.02 -15.56 17.47
N SER A 179 -12.57 -14.42 17.90
CA SER A 179 -14.01 -14.26 18.18
C SER A 179 -14.57 -12.92 17.70
N LYS A 180 -15.83 -12.89 17.24
CA LYS A 180 -16.49 -11.67 16.77
C LYS A 180 -16.92 -10.81 17.96
N ALA A 181 -16.32 -9.62 18.11
CA ALA A 181 -16.64 -8.65 19.17
C ALA A 181 -17.75 -7.66 18.77
N GLY A 182 -18.09 -7.57 17.48
CA GLY A 182 -19.21 -6.78 16.96
C GLY A 182 -18.86 -6.02 15.68
N SER A 183 -19.82 -5.27 15.15
CA SER A 183 -19.62 -4.46 13.94
C SER A 183 -20.25 -3.08 14.09
N THR A 184 -19.68 -2.09 13.41
CA THR A 184 -20.27 -0.76 13.27
C THR A 184 -20.20 -0.28 11.83
N VAL A 185 -20.99 0.73 11.50
CA VAL A 185 -20.91 1.46 10.24
C VAL A 185 -20.57 2.91 10.60
N ALA A 186 -19.51 3.43 10.01
CA ALA A 186 -19.04 4.79 10.26
C ALA A 186 -18.95 5.57 8.95
N GLU A 187 -19.07 6.89 9.04
CA GLU A 187 -18.65 7.79 7.96
C GLU A 187 -17.13 7.60 7.77
N GLY A 188 -16.70 7.47 6.51
CA GLY A 188 -15.28 7.38 6.19
C GLY A 188 -14.56 8.70 6.47
N ASP A 189 -13.23 8.71 6.35
CA ASP A 189 -12.44 9.95 6.45
C ASP A 189 -12.77 10.96 5.34
N ASP A 190 -13.43 10.51 4.28
CA ASP A 190 -13.93 11.36 3.21
C ASP A 190 -15.40 11.75 3.47
N PRO A 191 -15.75 13.05 3.59
CA PRO A 191 -17.10 13.52 3.90
C PRO A 191 -18.10 13.27 2.76
N ASP A 192 -17.64 12.94 1.56
CA ASP A 192 -18.44 12.51 0.42
C ASP A 192 -18.25 11.00 0.11
N GLY A 193 -17.55 10.28 0.99
CA GLY A 193 -17.17 8.87 0.85
C GLY A 193 -18.27 7.86 1.17
N GLU A 194 -18.12 6.64 0.63
CA GLU A 194 -18.97 5.50 0.97
C GLU A 194 -18.85 5.15 2.47
N LEU A 195 -19.97 4.82 3.11
CA LEU A 195 -19.99 4.35 4.50
C LEU A 195 -19.04 3.17 4.69
N VAL A 196 -18.21 3.23 5.72
CA VAL A 196 -17.23 2.20 6.05
C VAL A 196 -17.84 1.22 7.04
N PHE A 197 -17.91 -0.04 6.65
CA PHE A 197 -18.22 -1.14 7.54
C PHE A 197 -16.96 -1.53 8.32
N ARG A 198 -17.10 -1.65 9.64
CA ARG A 198 -16.02 -2.06 10.54
C ARG A 198 -16.46 -3.29 11.33
N LEU A 199 -15.65 -4.35 11.31
CA LEU A 199 -15.88 -5.59 12.03
C LEU A 199 -14.73 -5.83 13.02
N TYR A 200 -15.06 -5.95 14.30
CA TYR A 200 -14.09 -6.14 15.37
C TYR A 200 -13.97 -7.63 15.71
N LEU A 201 -12.73 -8.10 15.77
CA LEU A 201 -12.35 -9.47 16.11
C LEU A 201 -11.36 -9.43 17.28
N ASP A 202 -11.64 -10.19 18.33
CA ASP A 202 -10.74 -10.41 19.45
C ASP A 202 -9.87 -11.65 19.18
N CYS A 203 -8.59 -11.63 19.56
CA CYS A 203 -7.66 -12.78 19.50
C CYS A 203 -7.10 -13.18 20.86
#